data_AF-A0A7J5XP21-F1
#
_entry.id   AF-A0A7J5XP21-F1
#
_cell.length_a   1.000
_cell.length_b   1.000
_cell.length_c   1.000
_cell.angle_alpha   90.00
_cell.angle_beta   90.00
_cell.angle_gamma   90.00
#
_symmetry.space_group_name_H-M   'P 1'
#
loop_
_entity.id
_entity.type
_entity.pdbx_description
1 polymer ?
#
loop_
_entity_poly.entity_id
_entity_poly.type
_entity_poly.pdbx_seq_one_letter_code
_entity_poly.pdbx_strand_id
1 'polypeptide(L)'
;MASRERRTRNRSRDAEMSQLRILKEVNGNPERAELLREHADEEVCSLVLSILDKVKTETVAGLNVLHQQKNETASEEHERNVKELQKKQEEEKTELTETFQAAENVLKLRRRVEQSTFKKDLQRNIQAHGSPGAFWESEQESLLFVIEMKSERVQEQSRKLLQMEDLVEKNLSLEDQIINVLQQNEDLRVRIDNCQTFMQQLSKEQQDLKVALERQAVINQNLSQEKEQLMFKLRHRDSCPSMHLPVMMQEIAPR
;
A
#
# COMPACT_ATOMS: atom_id res chain seq x y z
N MET A 1 3.30 10.75 10.23
CA MET A 1 1.94 10.24 10.55
C MET A 1 1.36 9.36 9.44
N ALA A 2 1.51 9.71 8.15
CA ALA A 2 1.02 8.94 7.00
C ALA A 2 1.39 7.44 6.95
N SER A 3 2.61 7.04 7.38
CA SER A 3 3.00 5.61 7.39
C SER A 3 2.28 4.77 8.45
N ARG A 4 1.84 5.37 9.56
CA ARG A 4 1.04 4.66 10.57
C ARG A 4 -0.39 4.44 10.06
N GLU A 5 -0.97 5.43 9.41
CA GLU A 5 -2.31 5.34 8.82
C GLU A 5 -2.41 4.35 7.66
N ARG A 6 -1.36 4.22 6.82
CA ARG A 6 -1.33 3.19 5.78
C ARG A 6 -1.28 1.78 6.37
N ARG A 7 -0.48 1.57 7.44
CA ARG A 7 -0.38 0.27 8.12
C ARG A 7 -1.69 -0.13 8.79
N THR A 8 -2.40 0.81 9.42
CA THR A 8 -3.70 0.52 10.05
C THR A 8 -4.78 0.23 8.99
N ARG A 9 -4.82 0.98 7.89
CA ARG A 9 -5.72 0.69 6.75
C ARG A 9 -5.49 -0.69 6.14
N ASN A 10 -4.23 -1.09 5.94
CA ASN A 10 -3.91 -2.41 5.39
C ASN A 10 -4.34 -3.54 6.32
N ARG A 11 -4.06 -3.44 7.63
CA ARG A 11 -4.51 -4.43 8.61
C ARG A 11 -6.03 -4.56 8.69
N SER A 12 -6.76 -3.44 8.55
CA SER A 12 -8.22 -3.45 8.53
C SER A 12 -8.77 -4.18 7.29
N ARG A 13 -8.17 -3.96 6.11
CA ARG A 13 -8.55 -4.66 4.87
C ARG A 13 -8.26 -6.17 4.96
N ASP A 14 -7.14 -6.57 5.56
CA ASP A 14 -6.78 -7.97 5.73
C ASP A 14 -7.75 -8.69 6.67
N ALA A 15 -8.18 -8.03 7.75
CA ALA A 15 -9.20 -8.55 8.66
C ALA A 15 -10.57 -8.71 7.98
N GLU A 16 -11.02 -7.71 7.20
CA GLU A 16 -12.26 -7.78 6.42
C GLU A 16 -12.23 -8.93 5.39
N MET A 17 -11.11 -9.10 4.70
CA MET A 17 -10.91 -10.19 3.73
C MET A 17 -10.89 -11.58 4.38
N SER A 18 -10.35 -11.69 5.59
CA SER A 18 -10.38 -12.93 6.37
C SER A 18 -11.80 -13.30 6.80
N GLN A 19 -12.58 -12.32 7.27
CA GLN A 19 -13.98 -12.51 7.65
C GLN A 19 -14.86 -12.92 6.44
N LEU A 20 -14.66 -12.28 5.28
CA LEU A 20 -15.35 -12.65 4.03
C LEU A 20 -15.03 -14.08 3.58
N ARG A 21 -13.78 -14.54 3.78
CA ARG A 21 -13.37 -15.91 3.43
C ARG A 21 -14.09 -16.94 4.31
N ILE A 22 -14.16 -16.70 5.62
CA ILE A 22 -14.85 -17.56 6.57
C ILE A 22 -16.36 -17.62 6.23
N LEU A 23 -16.98 -16.47 5.93
CA LEU A 23 -18.39 -16.42 5.52
C LEU A 23 -18.66 -17.21 4.24
N LYS A 24 -17.74 -17.17 3.28
CA LYS A 24 -17.87 -17.92 2.02
C LYS A 24 -17.74 -19.43 2.22
N GLU A 25 -16.87 -19.86 3.14
CA GLU A 25 -16.73 -21.28 3.54
C GLU A 25 -17.99 -21.79 4.27
N VAL A 26 -18.64 -20.94 5.07
CA VAL A 26 -19.88 -21.28 5.79
C VAL A 26 -21.10 -21.30 4.86
N ASN A 27 -21.16 -20.45 3.84
CA ASN A 27 -22.33 -20.31 2.95
C ASN A 27 -22.34 -21.31 1.77
N GLY A 28 -21.26 -22.05 1.55
CA GLY A 28 -20.96 -22.70 0.27
C GLY A 28 -20.92 -24.22 0.23
N ASN A 29 -21.57 -24.95 1.16
CA ASN A 29 -21.57 -26.42 1.07
C ASN A 29 -22.96 -27.02 0.79
N PRO A 30 -23.38 -27.11 -0.49
CA PRO A 30 -24.64 -27.75 -0.89
C PRO A 30 -24.70 -29.24 -0.50
N GLU A 31 -23.56 -29.92 -0.39
CA GLU A 31 -23.47 -31.34 -0.01
C GLU A 31 -23.90 -31.57 1.44
N ARG A 32 -23.73 -30.57 2.31
CA ARG A 32 -24.13 -30.63 3.73
C ARG A 32 -25.64 -30.54 3.92
N ALA A 33 -26.32 -29.77 3.06
CA ALA A 33 -27.78 -29.67 3.05
C ALA A 33 -28.42 -30.95 2.50
N GLU A 34 -27.75 -31.61 1.54
CA GLU A 34 -28.17 -32.88 0.95
C GLU A 34 -28.01 -34.05 1.93
N LEU A 35 -26.88 -34.13 2.66
CA LEU A 35 -26.62 -35.13 3.71
C LEU A 35 -27.61 -35.06 4.89
N LEU A 36 -28.09 -33.87 5.25
CA LEU A 36 -29.11 -33.70 6.30
C LEU A 36 -30.48 -34.24 5.88
N ARG A 37 -30.77 -34.30 4.57
CA ARG A 37 -32.05 -34.76 4.02
C ARG A 37 -32.14 -36.28 3.94
N GLU A 38 -31.01 -36.99 3.97
CA GLU A 38 -30.95 -38.46 3.80
C GLU A 38 -31.09 -39.26 5.10
N HIS A 39 -30.90 -38.65 6.28
CA HIS A 39 -30.76 -39.41 7.54
C HIS A 39 -31.37 -38.80 8.83
N ALA A 40 -32.24 -37.78 8.75
CA ALA A 40 -32.79 -37.12 9.95
C ALA A 40 -34.31 -36.94 9.94
N ASP A 41 -34.87 -36.87 11.15
CA ASP A 41 -36.27 -36.53 11.46
C ASP A 41 -36.68 -35.24 10.73
N GLU A 42 -37.81 -35.28 10.00
CA GLU A 42 -38.26 -34.22 9.08
C GLU A 42 -38.43 -32.86 9.80
N GLU A 43 -38.82 -32.90 11.07
CA GLU A 43 -38.93 -31.71 11.93
C GLU A 43 -37.57 -31.08 12.24
N VAL A 44 -36.54 -31.91 12.45
CA VAL A 44 -35.16 -31.44 12.73
C VAL A 44 -34.54 -30.82 11.48
N CYS A 45 -34.74 -31.42 10.30
CA CYS A 45 -34.27 -30.85 9.04
C CYS A 45 -34.92 -29.49 8.73
N SER A 46 -36.24 -29.39 8.93
CA SER A 46 -37.00 -28.16 8.75
C SER A 46 -36.53 -27.04 9.69
N LEU A 47 -36.31 -27.38 10.97
CA LEU A 47 -35.79 -26.45 11.97
C LEU A 47 -34.38 -25.96 11.64
N VAL A 48 -33.47 -26.85 11.22
CA VAL A 48 -32.09 -26.48 10.85
C VAL A 48 -32.08 -25.56 9.62
N LEU A 49 -32.91 -25.82 8.61
CA LEU A 49 -33.04 -24.95 7.43
C LEU A 49 -33.60 -23.57 7.81
N SER A 50 -34.60 -23.51 8.70
CA SER A 50 -35.16 -22.25 9.20
C SER A 50 -34.13 -21.43 9.99
N ILE A 51 -33.35 -22.08 10.87
CA ILE A 51 -32.26 -21.41 11.61
C ILE A 51 -31.19 -20.92 10.64
N LEU A 52 -30.82 -21.72 9.64
CA LEU A 52 -29.83 -21.32 8.64
C LEU A 52 -30.30 -20.10 7.83
N ASP A 53 -31.56 -20.07 7.41
CA ASP A 53 -32.15 -18.92 6.71
C ASP A 53 -32.20 -17.67 7.59
N LYS A 54 -32.58 -17.82 8.87
CA LYS A 54 -32.58 -16.73 9.84
C LYS A 54 -31.17 -16.19 10.11
N VAL A 55 -30.17 -17.06 10.27
CA VAL A 55 -28.76 -16.65 10.44
C VAL A 55 -28.25 -15.96 9.17
N LYS A 56 -28.59 -16.46 7.98
CA LYS A 56 -28.21 -15.82 6.71
C LYS A 56 -28.83 -14.43 6.57
N THR A 57 -30.12 -14.30 6.81
CA THR A 57 -30.85 -13.02 6.70
C THR A 57 -30.35 -12.01 7.72
N GLU A 58 -30.15 -12.41 8.99
CA GLU A 58 -29.57 -11.54 10.03
C GLU A 58 -28.13 -11.13 9.71
N THR A 59 -27.30 -12.06 9.21
CA THR A 59 -25.91 -11.75 8.83
C THR A 59 -25.85 -10.78 7.64
N VAL A 60 -26.69 -10.99 6.62
CA VAL A 60 -26.78 -10.08 5.46
C VAL A 60 -27.29 -8.71 5.88
N ALA A 61 -28.29 -8.63 6.75
CA ALA A 61 -28.79 -7.37 7.29
C ALA A 61 -27.70 -6.61 8.07
N GLY A 62 -26.94 -7.30 8.93
CA GLY A 62 -25.82 -6.71 9.67
C GLY A 62 -24.71 -6.18 8.76
N LEU A 63 -24.33 -6.95 7.73
CA LEU A 63 -23.35 -6.52 6.74
C LEU A 63 -23.82 -5.30 5.93
N ASN A 64 -25.11 -5.25 5.56
CA ASN A 64 -25.68 -4.13 4.84
C ASN A 64 -25.67 -2.84 5.67
N VAL A 65 -26.03 -2.92 6.97
CA VAL A 65 -25.96 -1.77 7.88
C VAL A 65 -24.52 -1.28 8.03
N LEU A 66 -23.57 -2.19 8.22
CA LEU A 66 -22.15 -1.83 8.35
C LEU A 66 -21.60 -1.19 7.07
N HIS A 67 -21.95 -1.73 5.91
CA HIS A 67 -21.58 -1.16 4.61
C HIS A 67 -22.20 0.23 4.40
N GLN A 68 -23.47 0.42 4.75
CA GLN A 68 -24.15 1.70 4.67
C GLN A 68 -23.47 2.75 5.56
N GLN A 69 -23.21 2.42 6.83
CA GLN A 69 -22.51 3.31 7.76
C GLN A 69 -21.09 3.65 7.28
N LYS A 70 -20.35 2.67 6.75
CA LYS A 70 -19.02 2.89 6.20
C LYS A 70 -19.04 3.82 4.98
N ASN A 71 -20.05 3.71 4.12
CA ASN A 71 -20.20 4.61 2.97
C ASN A 71 -20.61 6.02 3.38
N GLU A 72 -21.53 6.15 4.34
CA GLU A 72 -21.95 7.46 4.87
C GLU A 72 -20.77 8.20 5.50
N THR A 73 -20.04 7.55 6.41
CA THR A 73 -18.86 8.15 7.04
C THR A 73 -17.77 8.53 6.05
N ALA A 74 -17.52 7.68 5.04
CA ALA A 74 -16.55 7.99 3.98
C ALA A 74 -17.01 9.16 3.10
N SER A 75 -18.31 9.24 2.80
CA SER A 75 -18.90 10.35 2.02
C SER A 75 -18.81 11.67 2.77
N GLU A 76 -19.15 11.68 4.06
CA GLU A 76 -19.04 12.87 4.91
C GLU A 76 -17.59 13.34 5.08
N GLU A 77 -16.65 12.40 5.24
CA GLU A 77 -15.23 12.73 5.31
C GLU A 77 -14.73 13.33 4.00
N HIS A 78 -15.13 12.76 2.86
CA HIS A 78 -14.82 13.32 1.55
C HIS A 78 -15.40 14.73 1.38
N GLU A 79 -16.67 14.95 1.75
CA GLU A 79 -17.32 16.26 1.66
C GLU A 79 -16.62 17.30 2.57
N ARG A 80 -16.27 16.93 3.79
CA ARG A 80 -15.49 17.79 4.70
C ARG A 80 -14.14 18.17 4.10
N ASN A 81 -13.40 17.19 3.56
CA ASN A 81 -12.11 17.43 2.93
C ASN A 81 -12.22 18.34 1.70
N VAL A 82 -13.26 18.16 0.87
CA VAL A 82 -13.50 19.03 -0.29
C VAL A 82 -13.76 20.47 0.15
N LYS A 83 -14.59 20.68 1.18
CA LYS A 83 -14.89 22.02 1.71
C LYS A 83 -13.65 22.70 2.29
N GLU A 84 -12.83 21.96 3.04
CA GLU A 84 -11.57 22.48 3.58
C GLU A 84 -10.59 22.87 2.47
N LEU A 85 -10.46 22.04 1.43
CA LEU A 85 -9.60 22.34 0.28
C LEU A 85 -10.09 23.57 -0.49
N GLN A 86 -11.39 23.69 -0.72
CA GLN A 86 -11.98 24.88 -1.36
C GLN A 86 -11.73 26.15 -0.54
N LYS A 87 -11.87 26.07 0.79
CA LYS A 87 -11.59 27.20 1.68
C LYS A 87 -10.12 27.64 1.58
N LYS A 88 -9.19 26.70 1.68
CA LYS A 88 -7.74 26.98 1.54
C LYS A 88 -7.41 27.58 0.18
N GLN A 89 -7.98 27.03 -0.90
CA GLN A 89 -7.77 27.56 -2.24
C GLN A 89 -8.24 29.02 -2.36
N GLU A 90 -9.39 29.37 -1.77
CA GLU A 90 -9.87 30.74 -1.82
C GLU A 90 -9.01 31.67 -0.95
N GLU A 91 -8.59 31.24 0.24
CA GLU A 91 -7.65 31.97 1.10
C GLU A 91 -6.32 32.25 0.38
N GLU A 92 -5.67 31.23 -0.19
CA GLU A 92 -4.43 31.37 -0.95
C GLU A 92 -4.59 32.31 -2.16
N LYS A 93 -5.72 32.21 -2.87
CA LYS A 93 -6.03 33.09 -4.00
C LYS A 93 -6.20 34.54 -3.56
N THR A 94 -6.86 34.79 -2.43
CA THR A 94 -7.00 36.14 -1.88
C THR A 94 -5.65 36.72 -1.47
N GLU A 95 -4.83 35.97 -0.71
CA GLU A 95 -3.49 36.39 -0.30
C GLU A 95 -2.59 36.69 -1.52
N LEU A 96 -2.61 35.82 -2.54
CA LEU A 96 -1.84 36.04 -3.75
C LEU A 96 -2.29 37.29 -4.52
N THR A 97 -3.60 37.54 -4.56
CA THR A 97 -4.14 38.74 -5.22
C THR A 97 -3.75 40.01 -4.48
N GLU A 98 -3.81 40.00 -3.14
CA GLU A 98 -3.42 41.13 -2.30
C GLU A 98 -1.92 41.42 -2.40
N THR A 99 -1.07 40.39 -2.33
CA THR A 99 0.38 40.54 -2.48
C THR A 99 0.76 41.05 -3.87
N PHE A 100 0.11 40.56 -4.93
CA PHE A 100 0.31 41.06 -6.29
C PHE A 100 -0.07 42.54 -6.42
N GLN A 101 -1.24 42.93 -5.93
CA GLN A 101 -1.68 44.34 -5.96
C GLN A 101 -0.76 45.25 -5.12
N ALA A 102 -0.31 44.79 -3.96
CA ALA A 102 0.64 45.53 -3.14
C ALA A 102 1.97 45.75 -3.87
N ALA A 103 2.53 44.69 -4.48
CA ALA A 103 3.76 44.78 -5.27
C ALA A 103 3.61 45.72 -6.48
N GLU A 104 2.48 45.62 -7.20
CA GLU A 104 2.20 46.49 -8.33
C GLU A 104 2.09 47.97 -7.91
N ASN A 105 1.44 48.24 -6.79
CA ASN A 105 1.32 49.59 -6.22
C ASN A 105 2.66 50.16 -5.79
N VAL A 106 3.51 49.36 -5.14
CA VAL A 106 4.88 49.76 -4.77
C VAL A 106 5.70 50.10 -6.01
N LEU A 107 5.64 49.29 -7.07
CA LEU A 107 6.34 49.57 -8.33
C LEU A 107 5.81 50.82 -9.02
N LYS A 108 4.49 51.03 -9.04
CA LYS A 108 3.86 52.25 -9.59
C LYS A 108 4.27 53.50 -8.81
N LEU A 109 4.25 53.45 -7.48
CA LEU A 109 4.68 54.55 -6.61
C LEU A 109 6.17 54.83 -6.78
N ARG A 110 7.01 53.81 -6.77
CA ARG A 110 8.46 53.95 -6.99
C ARG A 110 8.75 54.59 -8.34
N ARG A 111 8.10 54.13 -9.42
CA ARG A 111 8.23 54.72 -10.75
C ARG A 111 7.78 56.18 -10.79
N ARG A 112 6.67 56.53 -10.13
CA ARG A 112 6.20 57.92 -10.02
C ARG A 112 7.15 58.78 -9.19
N VAL A 113 7.69 58.27 -8.10
CA VAL A 113 8.65 58.97 -7.24
C VAL A 113 9.93 59.20 -8.01
N GLU A 114 10.55 58.17 -8.58
CA GLU A 114 11.77 58.28 -9.39
C GLU A 114 11.58 59.26 -10.57
N GLN A 115 10.46 59.18 -11.30
CA GLN A 115 10.18 60.11 -12.39
C GLN A 115 9.90 61.54 -11.89
N SER A 116 9.20 61.71 -10.76
CA SER A 116 8.86 63.02 -10.19
C SER A 116 10.06 63.69 -9.53
N THR A 117 10.87 62.96 -8.77
CA THR A 117 12.05 63.50 -8.08
C THR A 117 13.12 63.82 -9.10
N PHE A 118 13.45 62.89 -10.01
CA PHE A 118 14.46 63.15 -11.03
C PHE A 118 14.10 64.34 -11.91
N LYS A 119 12.85 64.43 -12.41
CA LYS A 119 12.43 65.52 -13.28
C LYS A 119 12.29 66.85 -12.53
N LYS A 120 11.80 66.85 -11.28
CA LYS A 120 11.76 68.07 -10.45
C LYS A 120 13.13 68.53 -9.99
N ASP A 121 14.00 67.63 -9.58
CA ASP A 121 15.34 67.96 -9.11
C ASP A 121 16.20 68.47 -10.26
N LEU A 122 16.09 67.86 -11.44
CA LEU A 122 16.69 68.35 -12.67
C LEU A 122 16.18 69.76 -13.00
N GLN A 123 14.86 69.97 -13.01
CA GLN A 123 14.26 71.26 -13.33
C GLN A 123 14.56 72.33 -12.27
N ARG A 124 14.62 71.96 -10.99
CA ARG A 124 15.01 72.84 -9.88
C ARG A 124 16.48 73.21 -9.94
N ASN A 125 17.35 72.27 -10.34
CA ASN A 125 18.78 72.52 -10.52
C ASN A 125 19.03 73.45 -11.72
N ILE A 126 18.35 73.21 -12.86
CA ILE A 126 18.36 74.10 -14.03
C ILE A 126 17.89 75.52 -13.67
N GLN A 127 16.85 75.64 -12.82
CA GLN A 127 16.36 76.94 -12.36
C GLN A 127 17.31 77.62 -11.37
N ALA A 128 17.98 76.86 -10.49
CA ALA A 128 18.84 77.41 -9.43
C ALA A 128 20.25 77.74 -9.92
N HIS A 129 20.77 77.00 -10.91
CA HIS A 129 22.16 77.10 -11.37
C HIS A 129 22.28 77.46 -12.86
N GLY A 130 21.16 77.65 -13.55
CA GLY A 130 21.10 77.80 -15.00
C GLY A 130 21.09 76.44 -15.70
N SER A 131 20.79 76.44 -17.01
CA SER A 131 20.93 75.24 -17.83
C SER A 131 22.35 74.70 -17.67
N PRO A 132 22.54 73.45 -17.22
CA PRO A 132 23.83 72.80 -17.39
C PRO A 132 24.16 72.92 -18.87
N GLY A 133 25.25 73.62 -19.23
CA GLY A 133 25.59 73.79 -20.64
C GLY A 133 25.66 72.44 -21.37
N ALA A 134 25.62 72.42 -22.69
CA ALA A 134 25.49 71.21 -23.53
C ALA A 134 26.37 70.00 -23.10
N PHE A 135 27.54 70.25 -22.51
CA PHE A 135 28.38 69.21 -21.90
C PHE A 135 27.66 68.37 -20.82
N TRP A 136 26.97 68.99 -19.88
CA TRP A 136 26.32 68.31 -18.76
C TRP A 136 25.02 67.60 -19.19
N GLU A 137 24.31 68.13 -20.17
CA GLU A 137 23.17 67.44 -20.79
C GLU A 137 23.65 66.15 -21.48
N SER A 138 24.75 66.21 -22.23
CA SER A 138 25.37 65.02 -22.82
C SER A 138 25.86 64.01 -21.78
N GLU A 139 26.45 64.48 -20.69
CA GLU A 139 26.90 63.59 -19.61
C GLU A 139 25.72 62.91 -18.91
N GLN A 140 24.61 63.64 -18.71
CA GLN A 140 23.39 63.09 -18.14
C GLN A 140 22.74 62.04 -19.04
N GLU A 141 22.71 62.26 -20.37
CA GLU A 141 22.24 61.26 -21.33
C GLU A 141 23.12 60.00 -21.34
N SER A 142 24.45 60.17 -21.28
CA SER A 142 25.40 59.06 -21.17
C SER A 142 25.17 58.23 -19.89
N LEU A 143 24.95 58.89 -18.76
CA LEU A 143 24.64 58.21 -17.49
C LEU A 143 23.31 57.47 -17.55
N LEU A 144 22.28 58.06 -18.18
CA LEU A 144 20.98 57.40 -18.35
C LEU A 144 21.13 56.10 -19.16
N PHE A 145 21.89 56.14 -20.26
CA PHE A 145 22.16 54.96 -21.07
C PHE A 145 22.88 53.86 -20.28
N VAL A 146 23.88 54.21 -19.47
CA VAL A 146 24.57 53.24 -18.61
C VAL A 146 23.63 52.65 -17.56
N ILE A 147 22.73 53.45 -16.98
CA ILE A 147 21.72 52.97 -16.02
C ILE A 147 20.75 51.99 -16.68
N GLU A 148 20.27 52.30 -17.88
CA GLU A 148 19.39 51.42 -18.66
C GLU A 148 20.09 50.09 -18.96
N MET A 149 21.32 50.13 -19.49
CA MET A 149 22.14 48.93 -19.73
C MET A 149 22.35 48.09 -18.46
N LYS A 150 22.63 48.73 -17.32
CA LYS A 150 22.82 48.03 -16.05
C LYS A 150 21.50 47.42 -15.57
N SER A 151 20.38 48.11 -15.76
CA SER A 151 19.05 47.63 -15.39
C SER A 151 18.63 46.41 -16.21
N GLU A 152 18.85 46.42 -17.52
CA GLU A 152 18.62 45.26 -18.39
C GLU A 152 19.48 44.06 -17.98
N ARG A 153 20.76 44.29 -17.66
CA ARG A 153 21.66 43.23 -17.18
C ARG A 153 21.16 42.60 -15.87
N VAL A 154 20.67 43.42 -14.94
CA VAL A 154 20.10 42.92 -13.67
C VAL A 154 18.85 42.09 -13.95
N GLN A 155 17.94 42.55 -14.82
CA GLN A 155 16.74 41.79 -15.19
C GLN A 155 17.08 40.43 -15.81
N GLU A 156 18.07 40.38 -16.70
CA GLU A 156 18.50 39.11 -17.29
C GLU A 156 19.14 38.17 -16.25
N GLN A 157 19.89 38.70 -15.28
CA GLN A 157 20.39 37.90 -14.16
C GLN A 157 19.26 37.38 -13.27
N SER A 158 18.22 38.19 -12.99
CA SER A 158 17.04 37.75 -12.25
C SER A 158 16.30 36.63 -12.97
N ARG A 159 16.15 36.71 -14.31
CA ARG A 159 15.55 35.64 -15.12
C ARG A 159 16.33 34.33 -15.02
N LYS A 160 17.66 34.41 -15.08
CA LYS A 160 18.54 33.23 -14.91
C LYS A 160 18.45 32.64 -13.51
N LEU A 161 18.34 33.48 -12.48
CA LEU A 161 18.19 33.03 -11.10
C LEU A 161 16.90 32.21 -10.95
N LEU A 162 15.77 32.71 -11.46
CA LEU A 162 14.49 32.01 -11.43
C LEU A 162 14.54 30.65 -12.16
N GLN A 163 15.22 30.59 -13.31
CA GLN A 163 15.45 29.33 -14.02
C GLN A 163 16.28 28.34 -13.20
N MET A 164 17.27 28.84 -12.47
CA MET A 164 18.10 28.01 -11.60
C MET A 164 17.31 27.49 -10.39
N GLU A 165 16.43 28.32 -9.81
CA GLU A 165 15.51 27.92 -8.73
C GLU A 165 14.57 26.77 -9.18
N ASP A 166 13.95 26.89 -10.36
CA ASP A 166 13.11 25.83 -10.95
C ASP A 166 13.90 24.53 -11.20
N LEU A 167 15.16 24.63 -11.65
CA LEU A 167 16.03 23.46 -11.80
C LEU A 167 16.39 22.81 -10.46
N VAL A 168 16.61 23.59 -9.41
CA VAL A 168 16.87 23.06 -8.06
C VAL A 168 15.63 22.33 -7.54
N GLU A 169 14.43 22.89 -7.69
CA GLU A 169 13.19 22.24 -7.28
C GLU A 169 12.97 20.90 -8.01
N LYS A 170 13.19 20.88 -9.33
CA LYS A 170 13.14 19.65 -10.13
C LYS A 170 14.16 18.62 -9.67
N ASN A 171 15.37 19.06 -9.34
CA ASN A 171 16.43 18.17 -8.86
C ASN A 171 16.02 17.52 -7.53
N LEU A 172 15.55 18.31 -6.56
CA LEU A 172 15.05 17.79 -5.28
C LEU A 172 13.91 16.76 -5.47
N SER A 173 12.96 17.04 -6.37
CA SER A 173 11.88 16.10 -6.70
C SER A 173 12.41 14.78 -7.30
N LEU A 174 13.44 14.85 -8.15
CA LEU A 174 14.08 13.67 -8.72
C LEU A 174 14.87 12.88 -7.67
N GLU A 175 15.56 13.55 -6.74
CA GLU A 175 16.24 12.91 -5.61
C GLU A 175 15.25 12.13 -4.74
N ASP A 176 14.10 12.72 -4.40
CA ASP A 176 13.03 12.05 -3.66
C ASP A 176 12.47 10.82 -4.41
N GLN A 177 12.30 10.92 -5.74
CA GLN A 177 11.87 9.79 -6.58
C GLN A 177 12.91 8.66 -6.56
N ILE A 178 14.20 9.00 -6.68
CA ILE A 178 15.29 8.01 -6.61
C ILE A 178 15.26 7.29 -5.27
N ILE A 179 15.14 8.02 -4.16
CA ILE A 179 15.08 7.43 -2.81
C ILE A 179 13.89 6.46 -2.71
N ASN A 180 12.72 6.85 -3.20
CA ASN A 180 11.53 5.99 -3.19
C ASN A 180 11.74 4.71 -4.01
N VAL A 181 12.33 4.81 -5.21
CA VAL A 181 12.62 3.66 -6.06
C VAL A 181 13.66 2.73 -5.42
N LEU A 182 14.67 3.28 -4.76
CA LEU A 182 15.66 2.48 -4.02
C LEU A 182 15.02 1.74 -2.85
N GLN A 183 14.15 2.39 -2.08
CA GLN A 183 13.41 1.74 -0.99
C GLN A 183 12.50 0.62 -1.51
N GLN A 184 11.80 0.84 -2.63
CA GLN A 184 10.96 -0.20 -3.25
C GLN A 184 11.80 -1.39 -3.75
N ASN A 185 12.97 -1.13 -4.33
CA ASN A 185 13.88 -2.20 -4.73
C ASN A 185 14.35 -3.04 -3.54
N GLU A 186 14.66 -2.39 -2.42
CA GLU A 186 15.08 -3.10 -1.21
C GLU A 186 13.96 -3.96 -0.63
N ASP A 187 12.73 -3.44 -0.57
CA ASP A 187 11.56 -4.23 -0.17
C ASP A 187 11.36 -5.46 -1.07
N LEU A 188 11.52 -5.29 -2.39
CA LEU A 188 11.43 -6.39 -3.34
C LEU A 188 12.56 -7.42 -3.13
N ARG A 189 13.80 -7.00 -2.86
CA ARG A 189 14.90 -7.93 -2.52
C ARG A 189 14.56 -8.75 -1.29
N VAL A 190 14.14 -8.11 -0.21
CA VAL A 190 13.76 -8.82 1.03
C VAL A 190 12.63 -9.82 0.77
N ARG A 191 11.63 -9.45 -0.06
CA ARG A 191 10.56 -10.37 -0.45
C ARG A 191 11.05 -11.56 -1.27
N ILE A 192 11.99 -11.33 -2.20
CA ILE A 192 12.60 -12.39 -3.00
C ILE A 192 13.38 -13.35 -2.09
N ASP A 193 14.21 -12.84 -1.18
CA ASP A 193 15.00 -13.66 -0.25
C ASP A 193 14.11 -14.52 0.66
N ASN A 194 13.00 -13.96 1.14
CA ASN A 194 12.00 -14.71 1.90
C ASN A 194 11.36 -15.83 1.06
N CYS A 195 10.98 -15.54 -0.19
CA CYS A 195 10.41 -16.54 -1.10
C CYS A 195 11.43 -17.65 -1.43
N GLN A 196 12.70 -17.28 -1.63
CA GLN A 196 13.78 -18.24 -1.88
C GLN A 196 13.98 -19.17 -0.67
N THR A 197 13.97 -18.62 0.54
CA THR A 197 14.06 -19.41 1.77
C THR A 197 12.90 -20.40 1.88
N PHE A 198 11.68 -19.94 1.61
CA PHE A 198 10.50 -20.80 1.61
C PHE A 198 10.57 -21.91 0.54
N MET A 199 11.02 -21.60 -0.67
CA MET A 199 11.22 -22.59 -1.75
C MET A 199 12.26 -23.65 -1.36
N GLN A 200 13.36 -23.24 -0.70
CA GLN A 200 14.37 -24.17 -0.21
C GLN A 200 13.81 -25.09 0.87
N GLN A 201 13.02 -24.55 1.81
CA GLN A 201 12.36 -25.36 2.84
C GLN A 201 11.38 -26.36 2.23
N LEU A 202 10.52 -25.93 1.30
CA LEU A 202 9.55 -26.80 0.65
C LEU A 202 10.24 -27.90 -0.17
N SER A 203 11.34 -27.58 -0.87
CA SER A 203 12.16 -28.57 -1.58
C SER A 203 12.74 -29.61 -0.63
N LYS A 204 13.19 -29.19 0.56
CA LYS A 204 13.70 -30.11 1.58
C LYS A 204 12.60 -31.03 2.09
N GLU A 205 11.43 -30.49 2.45
CA GLU A 205 10.28 -31.27 2.91
C GLU A 205 9.82 -32.27 1.83
N GLN A 206 9.80 -31.86 0.56
CA GLN A 206 9.48 -32.75 -0.56
C GLN A 206 10.48 -33.91 -0.68
N GLN A 207 11.77 -33.64 -0.53
CA GLN A 207 12.81 -34.65 -0.57
C GLN A 207 12.70 -35.62 0.62
N ASP A 208 12.46 -35.11 1.83
CA ASP A 208 12.29 -35.91 3.04
C ASP A 208 11.06 -36.84 2.93
N LEU A 209 9.94 -36.33 2.41
CA LEU A 209 8.73 -37.12 2.14
C LEU A 209 8.98 -38.20 1.09
N LYS A 210 9.71 -37.91 0.03
CA LYS A 210 10.07 -38.90 -0.99
C LYS A 210 10.89 -40.05 -0.39
N VAL A 211 11.89 -39.72 0.43
CA VAL A 211 12.70 -40.73 1.14
C VAL A 211 11.84 -41.56 2.10
N ALA A 212 10.93 -40.94 2.83
CA ALA A 212 10.02 -41.66 3.72
C ALA A 212 9.09 -42.61 2.94
N LEU A 213 8.56 -42.16 1.79
CA LEU A 213 7.72 -42.97 0.91
C LEU A 213 8.48 -44.19 0.37
N GLU A 214 9.71 -44.00 -0.11
CA GLU A 214 10.57 -45.08 -0.59
C GLU A 214 10.84 -46.12 0.52
N ARG A 215 11.12 -45.67 1.75
CA ARG A 215 11.29 -46.57 2.91
C ARG A 215 10.01 -47.35 3.21
N GLN A 216 8.85 -46.69 3.20
CA GLN A 216 7.57 -47.36 3.45
C GLN A 216 7.24 -48.38 2.36
N ALA A 217 7.57 -48.09 1.10
CA ALA A 217 7.37 -49.02 -0.01
C ALA A 217 8.19 -50.31 0.18
N VAL A 218 9.46 -50.19 0.61
CA VAL A 218 10.31 -51.34 0.92
C VAL A 218 9.74 -52.18 2.07
N ILE A 219 9.30 -51.54 3.16
CA ILE A 219 8.68 -52.24 4.30
C ILE A 219 7.41 -52.99 3.85
N ASN A 220 6.56 -52.34 3.07
CA ASN A 220 5.32 -52.95 2.54
C ASN A 220 5.61 -54.16 1.63
N GLN A 221 6.68 -54.09 0.82
CA GLN A 221 7.11 -55.20 0.00
C GLN A 221 7.55 -56.39 0.85
N ASN A 222 8.37 -56.16 1.89
CA ASN A 222 8.82 -57.21 2.82
C ASN A 222 7.63 -57.86 3.55
N LEU A 223 6.69 -57.05 4.06
CA LEU A 223 5.48 -57.56 4.71
C LEU A 223 4.59 -58.35 3.75
N SER A 224 4.51 -57.95 2.48
CA SER A 224 3.77 -58.73 1.46
C SER A 224 4.43 -60.08 1.21
N GLN A 225 5.76 -60.13 1.11
CA GLN A 225 6.49 -61.38 0.97
C GLN A 225 6.30 -62.28 2.20
N GLU A 226 6.39 -61.73 3.41
CA GLU A 226 6.15 -62.49 4.66
C GLU A 226 4.71 -63.01 4.71
N LYS A 227 3.73 -62.18 4.35
CA LYS A 227 2.32 -62.59 4.24
C LYS A 227 2.16 -63.75 3.27
N GLU A 228 2.75 -63.70 2.08
CA GLU A 228 2.70 -64.79 1.10
C GLU A 228 3.34 -66.08 1.66
N GLN A 229 4.50 -65.97 2.32
CA GLN A 229 5.16 -67.11 2.97
C GLN A 229 4.28 -67.74 4.07
N LEU A 230 3.64 -66.92 4.90
CA LEU A 230 2.73 -67.39 5.94
C LEU A 230 1.47 -68.04 5.34
N MET A 231 0.89 -67.45 4.30
CA MET A 231 -0.24 -68.02 3.57
C MET A 231 0.13 -69.37 2.93
N PHE A 232 1.33 -69.49 2.38
CA PHE A 232 1.85 -70.75 1.87
C PHE A 232 1.94 -71.80 3.00
N LYS A 233 2.56 -71.46 4.14
CA LYS A 233 2.65 -72.36 5.30
C LYS A 233 1.27 -72.81 5.81
N LEU A 234 0.28 -71.90 5.85
CA LEU A 234 -1.07 -72.22 6.30
C LEU A 234 -1.76 -73.21 5.36
N ARG A 235 -1.67 -73.01 4.04
CA ARG A 235 -2.28 -73.89 3.03
C ARG A 235 -1.63 -75.28 2.96
N HIS A 236 -0.36 -75.39 3.32
CA HIS A 236 0.41 -76.64 3.29
C HIS A 236 0.60 -77.27 4.68
N ARG A 237 -0.13 -76.78 5.70
CA ARG A 237 -0.07 -77.28 7.09
C ARG A 237 -0.50 -78.75 7.22
N ASP A 238 -1.27 -79.25 6.27
CA ASP A 238 -1.73 -80.65 6.24
C ASP A 238 -0.81 -81.58 5.40
N SER A 239 0.40 -81.14 5.01
CA SER A 239 1.31 -81.92 4.16
C SER A 239 2.75 -82.10 4.70
N CYS A 240 3.02 -81.77 5.96
CA CYS A 240 4.28 -82.13 6.64
C CYS A 240 4.03 -82.90 7.95
N PRO A 241 4.83 -83.93 8.27
CA PRO A 241 4.61 -84.78 9.44
C PRO A 241 4.99 -84.07 10.74
N SER A 242 4.08 -84.16 11.73
CA SER A 242 4.25 -83.97 13.18
C SER A 242 5.45 -83.11 13.64
N MET A 243 5.20 -81.82 13.90
CA MET A 243 5.96 -81.12 14.95
C MET A 243 5.29 -81.41 16.29
N HIS A 244 5.97 -82.21 17.09
CA HIS A 244 5.66 -82.53 18.48
C HIS A 244 5.39 -81.24 19.28
N LEU A 245 4.12 -80.98 19.61
CA LEU A 245 3.78 -80.02 20.66
C LEU A 245 4.28 -80.59 22.00
N PRO A 246 5.08 -79.85 22.79
CA PRO A 246 5.21 -80.16 24.20
C PRO A 246 3.89 -79.80 24.88
N VAL A 247 3.10 -80.81 25.23
CA VAL A 247 2.13 -80.70 26.31
C VAL A 247 2.92 -80.75 27.61
N MET A 248 2.99 -79.63 28.32
CA MET A 248 2.85 -79.65 29.77
C MET A 248 1.98 -78.47 30.18
N MET A 249 0.73 -78.77 30.50
CA MET A 249 -0.05 -77.93 31.39
C MET A 249 0.49 -78.14 32.80
N GLN A 250 0.72 -77.07 33.56
CA GLN A 250 0.19 -77.05 34.91
C GLN A 250 -0.21 -75.64 35.34
N GLU A 251 -1.51 -75.53 35.52
CA GLU A 251 -2.32 -74.49 36.12
C GLU A 251 -1.93 -74.26 37.60
N ILE A 252 -1.69 -73.00 37.99
CA ILE A 252 -1.98 -72.51 39.34
C ILE A 252 -2.51 -71.07 39.19
N ALA A 253 -3.83 -70.92 39.38
CA ALA A 253 -4.53 -69.64 39.54
C ALA A 253 -4.45 -69.16 41.02
N PRO A 254 -5.21 -68.15 41.46
CA PRO A 254 -4.97 -66.71 41.32
C PRO A 254 -4.77 -66.00 42.68
N ARG A 255 -4.06 -64.87 42.69
CA ARG A 255 -4.37 -63.66 43.51
C ARG A 255 -3.44 -62.51 43.12
#